data_AF-A0A8J1MJ40-F1
#
_entry.id   AF-A0A8J1MJ40-F1
#
_cell.length_a   1.000
_cell.length_b   1.000
_cell.length_c   1.000
_cell.angle_alpha   90.00
_cell.angle_beta   90.00
_cell.angle_gamma   90.00
#
_symmetry.space_group_name_H-M   'P 1'
#
loop_
_entity.id
_entity.type
_entity.pdbx_description
1 polymer ?
#
loop_
_entity_poly.entity_id
_entity_poly.type
_entity_poly.pdbx_seq_one_letter_code
_entity_poly.pdbx_strand_id
1 'polypeptide(L)'
;MPPSTLLFAGLLTSLVLVLHVSALPTSQEFDVVVPQKLHSQYKRDTQDTYPDMVQYEFLLENTPLVLHLEKTEGLIHKDYTETSYQQDGTPTTSSPKIKDHCLYQGRVNNDPNSLVSLSTCSGLSGFIMTQGRAYLINPLKETDSEEHALYAYDPKEDASRTCGVTATSTTEDELTMTSYSINPTEKQEILNSTKYVQLYVVADNSMFKKYNSSVEILKKRIYEMINYANMAYKTLNVFVALCGIEIWENGDQFTIPTSVNTCLDLFTEWRRDKDDPNQIIGFKGGLEPKKSKTLLD
;
A
#
# COMPACT_ATOMS: atom_id res chain seq x y z
N MET A 1 23.90 6.87 -12.51
CA MET A 1 22.52 6.69 -12.02
C MET A 1 22.46 7.05 -10.54
N PRO A 2 21.76 8.12 -10.14
CA PRO A 2 21.69 8.55 -8.76
C PRO A 2 20.69 7.69 -7.95
N PRO A 3 20.98 7.36 -6.69
CA PRO A 3 20.17 6.46 -5.85
C PRO A 3 18.74 6.96 -5.57
N SER A 4 18.46 8.26 -5.75
CA SER A 4 17.12 8.85 -5.62
C SER A 4 16.16 8.47 -6.76
N THR A 5 16.67 8.27 -7.98
CA THR A 5 15.85 7.83 -9.13
C THR A 5 15.40 6.38 -9.00
N LEU A 6 16.18 5.53 -8.32
CA LEU A 6 15.82 4.14 -8.02
C LEU A 6 14.70 4.05 -6.97
N LEU A 7 14.65 4.98 -6.00
CA LEU A 7 13.58 5.03 -5.01
C LEU A 7 12.24 5.41 -5.66
N PHE A 8 12.19 6.46 -6.49
CA PHE A 8 10.96 6.87 -7.17
C PHE A 8 10.51 5.88 -8.26
N ALA A 9 11.44 5.31 -9.03
CA ALA A 9 11.11 4.25 -9.99
C ALA A 9 10.70 2.94 -9.28
N GLY A 10 11.31 2.61 -8.14
CA GLY A 10 10.91 1.50 -7.28
C GLY A 10 9.53 1.71 -6.64
N LEU A 11 9.24 2.96 -6.25
CA LEU A 11 7.93 3.41 -5.76
C LEU A 11 6.85 3.24 -6.83
N LEU A 12 7.08 3.75 -8.04
CA LEU A 12 6.12 3.60 -9.14
C LEU A 12 5.94 2.15 -9.59
N THR A 13 7.00 1.36 -9.73
CA THR A 13 6.91 -0.04 -10.18
C THR A 13 6.20 -0.93 -9.17
N SER A 14 6.41 -0.69 -7.88
CA SER A 14 5.70 -1.38 -6.80
C SER A 14 4.24 -0.93 -6.72
N LEU A 15 3.95 0.36 -6.87
CA LEU A 15 2.57 0.89 -6.94
C LEU A 15 1.81 0.38 -8.19
N VAL A 16 2.51 0.21 -9.32
CA VAL A 16 1.95 -0.38 -10.53
C VAL A 16 1.65 -1.86 -10.31
N LEU A 17 2.53 -2.65 -9.67
CA LEU A 17 2.17 -4.02 -9.26
C LEU A 17 0.96 -4.05 -8.32
N VAL A 18 0.90 -3.14 -7.33
CA VAL A 18 -0.23 -2.99 -6.38
C VAL A 18 -1.56 -2.73 -7.11
N LEU A 19 -1.54 -1.85 -8.12
CA LEU A 19 -2.70 -1.53 -8.95
C LEU A 19 -3.05 -2.67 -9.93
N HIS A 20 -2.11 -3.53 -10.33
CA HIS A 20 -2.37 -4.67 -11.23
C HIS A 20 -2.92 -5.91 -10.54
N VAL A 21 -2.84 -6.02 -9.20
CA VAL A 21 -3.61 -7.04 -8.44
C VAL A 21 -5.13 -6.80 -8.55
N SER A 22 -5.60 -5.74 -9.22
CA SER A 22 -6.98 -5.22 -9.15
C SER A 22 -7.98 -5.77 -10.17
N ALA A 23 -7.62 -6.83 -10.90
CA ALA A 23 -8.60 -7.64 -11.61
C ALA A 23 -8.12 -9.09 -11.65
N LEU A 24 -8.87 -9.98 -11.00
CA LEU A 24 -8.79 -11.41 -11.33
C LEU A 24 -9.10 -11.52 -12.83
N PRO A 25 -8.17 -12.00 -13.67
CA PRO A 25 -8.48 -12.28 -15.06
C PRO A 25 -9.65 -13.26 -15.10
N THR A 26 -10.74 -12.86 -15.76
CA THR A 26 -12.01 -13.60 -15.81
C THR A 26 -11.89 -14.96 -16.53
N SER A 27 -10.69 -15.29 -17.03
CA SER A 27 -10.40 -16.51 -17.82
C SER A 27 -9.12 -17.25 -17.40
N GLN A 28 -8.55 -16.98 -16.23
CA GLN A 28 -7.36 -17.71 -15.77
C GLN A 28 -7.78 -18.94 -14.96
N GLU A 29 -7.23 -20.11 -15.30
CA GLU A 29 -7.42 -21.32 -14.53
C GLU A 29 -6.88 -21.12 -13.10
N PHE A 30 -7.59 -21.67 -12.12
CA PHE A 30 -7.20 -21.60 -10.72
C PHE A 30 -7.34 -22.96 -10.05
N ASP A 31 -6.47 -23.20 -9.07
CA ASP A 31 -6.58 -24.35 -8.19
C ASP A 31 -7.47 -24.00 -7.00
N VAL A 32 -8.31 -24.95 -6.58
CA VAL A 32 -9.08 -24.82 -5.34
C VAL A 32 -8.24 -25.36 -4.19
N VAL A 33 -7.95 -24.49 -3.23
CA VAL A 33 -7.22 -24.84 -2.00
C VAL A 33 -8.07 -24.60 -0.77
N VAL A 34 -7.78 -25.33 0.30
CA VAL A 34 -8.47 -25.21 1.60
C VAL A 34 -7.42 -24.89 2.67
N PRO A 35 -7.19 -23.60 2.98
CA PRO A 35 -6.27 -23.17 4.02
C PRO A 35 -6.75 -23.57 5.42
N GLN A 36 -5.95 -24.36 6.12
CA GLN A 36 -6.20 -24.75 7.50
C GLN A 36 -5.36 -23.89 8.44
N LYS A 37 -6.01 -23.28 9.43
CA LYS A 37 -5.31 -22.53 10.48
C LYS A 37 -4.66 -23.52 11.45
N LEU A 38 -3.32 -23.53 11.50
CA LEU A 38 -2.56 -24.43 12.37
C LEU A 38 -2.35 -23.87 13.76
N HIS A 39 -2.03 -22.57 13.84
CA HIS A 39 -1.64 -21.92 15.09
C HIS A 39 -2.02 -20.45 15.10
N SER A 40 -2.30 -19.91 16.29
CA SER A 40 -2.57 -18.49 16.51
C SER A 40 -2.00 -18.05 17.85
N GLN A 41 -1.29 -16.92 17.86
CA GLN A 41 -0.73 -16.31 19.07
C GLN A 41 -1.27 -14.91 19.25
N TYR A 42 -1.72 -14.61 20.47
CA TYR A 42 -2.19 -13.29 20.89
C TYR A 42 -1.20 -12.74 21.93
N LYS A 43 -0.93 -11.44 21.89
CA LYS A 43 -0.25 -10.72 22.98
C LYS A 43 -1.07 -10.86 24.27
N ARG A 44 -0.36 -11.03 25.39
CA ARG A 44 -1.01 -10.98 26.70
C ARG A 44 -1.51 -9.56 26.93
N ASP A 45 -2.74 -9.43 27.45
CA ASP A 45 -3.40 -8.19 27.86
C ASP A 45 -4.09 -7.33 26.77
N THR A 46 -4.31 -7.84 25.55
CA THR A 46 -5.16 -7.17 24.55
C THR A 46 -6.46 -7.96 24.29
N GLN A 47 -7.60 -7.27 24.23
CA GLN A 47 -8.89 -7.84 23.78
C GLN A 47 -8.99 -7.78 22.25
N ASP A 48 -7.92 -8.17 21.56
CA ASP A 48 -7.86 -8.09 20.11
C ASP A 48 -8.64 -9.24 19.49
N THR A 49 -9.38 -8.94 18.42
CA THR A 49 -10.12 -9.93 17.64
C THR A 49 -9.15 -10.78 16.83
N TYR A 50 -8.12 -10.12 16.27
CA TYR A 50 -7.12 -10.75 15.41
C TYR A 50 -5.83 -11.05 16.19
N PRO A 51 -5.25 -12.26 16.04
CA PRO A 51 -3.97 -12.63 16.65
C PRO A 51 -2.79 -11.84 16.07
N ASP A 52 -1.68 -11.74 16.80
CA ASP A 52 -0.44 -11.11 16.34
C ASP A 52 0.34 -11.99 15.36
N MET A 53 0.26 -13.31 15.54
CA MET A 53 0.87 -14.30 14.65
C MET A 53 -0.12 -15.41 14.34
N VAL A 54 -0.18 -15.82 13.08
CA VAL A 54 -0.96 -16.98 12.62
C VAL A 54 -0.18 -17.85 11.66
N GLN A 55 -0.49 -19.13 11.69
CA GLN A 55 0.01 -20.10 10.73
C GLN A 55 -1.13 -20.73 9.96
N TYR A 56 -0.95 -20.83 8.65
CA TYR A 56 -1.89 -21.49 7.76
C TYR A 56 -1.18 -22.55 6.93
N GLU A 57 -1.86 -23.64 6.61
CA GLU A 57 -1.35 -24.69 5.74
C GLU A 57 -2.36 -25.01 4.63
N PHE A 58 -1.87 -25.18 3.42
CA PHE A 58 -2.63 -25.78 2.31
C PHE A 58 -1.70 -26.48 1.34
N LEU A 59 -2.27 -27.27 0.42
CA LEU A 59 -1.50 -27.96 -0.61
C LEU A 59 -1.28 -27.05 -1.81
N LEU A 60 -0.02 -26.86 -2.20
CA LEU A 60 0.39 -26.27 -3.47
C LEU A 60 1.04 -27.39 -4.30
N GLU A 61 0.47 -27.75 -5.44
CA GLU A 61 0.98 -28.83 -6.31
C GLU A 61 1.20 -30.15 -5.54
N ASN A 62 0.25 -30.51 -4.66
CA ASN A 62 0.32 -31.65 -3.72
C ASN A 62 1.44 -31.59 -2.66
N THR A 63 2.11 -30.46 -2.52
CA THR A 63 3.12 -30.24 -1.47
C THR A 63 2.54 -29.34 -0.38
N PRO A 64 2.65 -29.71 0.92
CA PRO A 64 2.21 -28.84 2.01
C PRO A 64 3.00 -27.53 2.02
N LEU A 65 2.27 -26.42 1.96
CA LEU A 65 2.78 -25.06 2.06
C LEU A 65 2.32 -24.46 3.38
N VAL A 66 3.25 -24.19 4.30
CA VAL A 66 2.94 -23.57 5.58
C VAL A 66 3.31 -22.09 5.53
N LEU A 67 2.36 -21.21 5.78
CA LEU A 67 2.54 -19.76 5.88
C LEU A 67 2.74 -19.38 7.34
N HIS A 68 3.80 -18.62 7.64
CA HIS A 68 3.98 -17.94 8.93
C HIS A 68 3.71 -16.46 8.73
N LEU A 69 2.65 -15.95 9.36
CA LEU A 69 2.15 -14.60 9.17
C LEU A 69 2.20 -13.84 10.49
N GLU A 70 2.65 -12.59 10.42
CA GLU A 70 2.71 -11.63 11.52
C GLU A 70 1.86 -10.41 11.15
N LYS A 71 1.09 -9.89 12.11
CA LYS A 71 0.22 -8.74 11.92
C LYS A 71 1.07 -7.52 11.54
N THR A 72 0.66 -6.80 10.49
CA THR A 72 1.41 -5.63 10.00
C THR A 72 1.16 -4.42 10.90
N GLU A 73 1.99 -4.28 11.94
CA GLU A 73 1.89 -3.18 12.90
C GLU A 73 2.15 -1.81 12.27
N GLY A 74 1.39 -0.80 12.71
CA GLY A 74 1.57 0.60 12.29
C GLY A 74 1.07 0.94 10.88
N LEU A 75 0.42 0.00 10.19
CA LEU A 75 -0.11 0.20 8.83
C LEU A 75 -1.11 1.36 8.78
N ILE A 76 -1.95 1.49 9.80
CA ILE A 76 -2.92 2.57 9.96
C ILE A 76 -2.36 3.55 10.99
N HIS A 77 -2.20 4.81 10.59
CA HIS A 77 -1.64 5.84 11.44
C HIS A 77 -2.58 6.16 12.61
N LYS A 78 -2.02 6.56 13.77
CA LYS A 78 -2.80 6.91 14.97
C LYS A 78 -3.80 8.06 14.76
N ASP A 79 -3.48 8.96 13.83
CA ASP A 79 -4.29 10.14 13.47
C ASP A 79 -5.03 9.91 12.15
N TYR A 80 -5.41 8.65 11.86
CA TYR A 80 -6.07 8.28 10.62
C TYR A 80 -7.43 8.98 10.46
N THR A 81 -7.68 9.51 9.26
CA THR A 81 -8.91 10.24 8.93
C THR A 81 -9.62 9.69 7.70
N GLU A 82 -10.94 9.75 7.69
CA GLU A 82 -11.78 9.40 6.53
C GLU A 82 -12.65 10.59 6.16
N THR A 83 -12.55 11.02 4.91
CA THR A 83 -13.35 12.13 4.37
C THR A 83 -14.41 11.61 3.41
N SER A 84 -15.67 11.95 3.69
CA SER A 84 -16.83 11.69 2.85
C SER A 84 -17.54 12.99 2.48
N TYR A 85 -18.53 12.91 1.58
CA TYR A 85 -19.25 14.08 1.08
C TYR A 85 -20.73 13.98 1.39
N GLN A 86 -21.28 15.05 1.98
CA GLN A 86 -22.71 15.21 2.15
C GLN A 86 -23.40 15.43 0.80
N GLN A 87 -24.74 15.33 0.77
CA GLN A 87 -25.53 15.51 -0.46
C GLN A 87 -25.40 16.91 -1.07
N ASP A 88 -25.06 17.92 -0.27
CA ASP A 88 -24.82 19.29 -0.69
C ASP A 88 -23.38 19.52 -1.20
N GLY A 89 -22.54 18.50 -1.21
CA GLY A 89 -21.13 18.57 -1.60
C GLY A 89 -20.18 19.02 -0.47
N THR A 90 -20.69 19.23 0.75
CA THR A 90 -19.85 19.61 1.90
C THR A 90 -19.01 18.41 2.36
N PRO A 91 -17.66 18.53 2.46
CA PRO A 91 -16.82 17.44 2.96
C PRO A 91 -17.00 17.29 4.47
N THR A 92 -17.06 16.03 4.93
CA THR A 92 -17.11 15.67 6.36
C THR A 92 -15.96 14.72 6.65
N THR A 93 -15.08 15.12 7.57
CA THR A 93 -13.94 14.30 7.99
C THR A 93 -14.21 13.67 9.36
N SER A 94 -14.02 12.36 9.44
CA SER A 94 -14.09 11.60 10.68
C SER A 94 -12.72 10.99 11.01
N SER A 95 -12.47 10.70 12.29
CA SER A 95 -11.23 10.05 12.75
C SER A 95 -11.57 8.76 13.47
N PRO A 96 -11.89 7.66 12.74
CA PRO A 96 -12.23 6.40 13.36
C PRO A 96 -11.00 5.81 14.07
N LYS A 97 -11.19 5.35 15.31
CA LYS A 97 -10.15 4.67 16.08
C LYS A 97 -10.08 3.20 15.67
N ILE A 98 -9.33 2.91 14.62
CA ILE A 98 -9.08 1.54 14.18
C ILE A 98 -8.04 0.92 15.10
N LYS A 99 -8.50 0.10 16.04
CA LYS A 99 -7.64 -0.53 17.06
C LYS A 99 -7.09 -1.89 16.64
N ASP A 100 -7.76 -2.57 15.72
CA ASP A 100 -7.41 -3.93 15.31
C ASP A 100 -7.71 -4.14 13.83
N HIS A 101 -6.92 -4.98 13.18
CA HIS A 101 -7.03 -5.30 11.76
C HIS A 101 -6.52 -6.71 11.44
N CYS A 102 -6.94 -7.20 10.28
CA CYS A 102 -6.69 -8.55 9.80
C CYS A 102 -5.56 -8.65 8.74
N LEU A 103 -4.69 -7.65 8.67
CA LEU A 103 -3.66 -7.53 7.63
C LEU A 103 -2.32 -8.04 8.15
N TYR A 104 -1.72 -8.97 7.41
CA TYR A 104 -0.52 -9.68 7.81
C TYR A 104 0.51 -9.69 6.69
N GLN A 105 1.77 -9.79 7.09
CA GLN A 105 2.90 -10.09 6.23
C GLN A 105 3.67 -11.28 6.78
N GLY A 106 4.41 -11.97 5.94
CA GLY A 106 5.08 -13.17 6.39
C GLY A 106 5.92 -13.88 5.34
N ARG A 107 6.17 -15.16 5.60
CA ARG A 107 6.97 -16.05 4.78
C ARG A 107 6.37 -17.44 4.75
N VAL A 108 6.70 -18.18 3.70
CA VAL A 108 6.53 -19.62 3.61
C VAL A 108 7.61 -20.31 4.44
N ASN A 109 7.22 -21.31 5.22
CA ASN A 109 8.12 -22.14 6.00
C ASN A 109 9.15 -22.83 5.08
N ASN A 110 10.41 -22.89 5.52
CA ASN A 110 11.54 -23.42 4.74
C ASN A 110 11.89 -22.68 3.44
N ASP A 111 11.26 -21.52 3.14
CA ASP A 111 11.70 -20.62 2.07
C ASP A 111 12.00 -19.22 2.64
N PRO A 112 13.27 -18.90 2.96
CA PRO A 112 13.64 -17.61 3.54
C PRO A 112 13.49 -16.43 2.57
N ASN A 113 13.42 -16.70 1.26
CA ASN A 113 13.29 -15.68 0.22
C ASN A 113 11.83 -15.46 -0.18
N SER A 114 10.90 -16.24 0.38
CA SER A 114 9.48 -16.05 0.17
C SER A 114 8.97 -14.74 0.78
N LEU A 115 7.90 -14.22 0.18
CA LEU A 115 7.22 -13.01 0.63
C LEU A 115 5.72 -13.26 0.59
N VAL A 116 5.04 -12.94 1.69
CA VAL A 116 3.60 -13.13 1.82
C VAL A 116 2.99 -11.85 2.34
N SER A 117 1.88 -11.41 1.73
CA SER A 117 1.07 -10.28 2.17
C SER A 117 -0.40 -10.64 2.01
N LEU A 118 -1.08 -10.85 3.14
CA LEU A 118 -2.44 -11.40 3.17
C LEU A 118 -3.36 -10.57 4.06
N SER A 119 -4.64 -10.60 3.73
CA SER A 119 -5.77 -10.20 4.55
C SER A 119 -6.49 -11.47 5.01
N THR A 120 -6.88 -11.51 6.28
CA THR A 120 -7.67 -12.61 6.87
C THR A 120 -9.07 -12.15 7.29
N CYS A 121 -9.55 -11.01 6.78
CA CYS A 121 -10.81 -10.40 7.22
C CYS A 121 -12.05 -11.22 6.82
N SER A 122 -11.98 -11.95 5.71
CA SER A 122 -13.12 -12.68 5.13
C SER A 122 -12.58 -13.89 4.35
N GLY A 123 -11.81 -14.75 5.01
CA GLY A 123 -10.91 -15.70 4.36
C GLY A 123 -9.56 -15.08 3.99
N LEU A 124 -8.65 -15.89 3.44
CA LEU A 124 -7.33 -15.48 2.98
C LEU A 124 -7.41 -14.82 1.60
N SER A 125 -7.10 -13.53 1.54
CA SER A 125 -6.93 -12.81 0.27
C SER A 125 -5.56 -12.14 0.19
N GLY A 126 -4.89 -12.22 -0.95
CA GLY A 126 -3.67 -11.48 -1.20
C GLY A 126 -2.62 -12.25 -1.99
N PHE A 127 -1.35 -12.03 -1.66
CA PHE A 127 -0.21 -12.39 -2.50
C PHE A 127 0.79 -13.29 -1.77
N ILE A 128 1.28 -14.31 -2.48
CA ILE A 128 2.28 -15.27 -2.00
C ILE A 128 3.35 -15.41 -3.09
N MET A 129 4.61 -15.14 -2.75
CA MET A 129 5.76 -15.43 -3.60
C MET A 129 6.63 -16.47 -2.91
N THR A 130 6.90 -17.58 -3.59
CA THR A 130 7.69 -18.71 -3.08
C THR A 130 8.37 -19.41 -4.23
N GLN A 131 9.61 -19.88 -4.03
CA GLN A 131 10.38 -20.60 -5.07
C GLN A 131 10.46 -19.85 -6.41
N GLY A 132 10.48 -18.52 -6.39
CA GLY A 132 10.53 -17.67 -7.58
C GLY A 132 9.21 -17.58 -8.38
N ARG A 133 8.11 -18.15 -7.87
CA ARG A 133 6.77 -18.07 -8.46
C ARG A 133 5.85 -17.22 -7.59
N ALA A 134 4.95 -16.48 -8.24
CA ALA A 134 3.99 -15.61 -7.58
C ALA A 134 2.58 -16.21 -7.70
N TYR A 135 1.81 -16.09 -6.64
CA TYR A 135 0.46 -16.60 -6.53
C TYR A 135 -0.46 -15.56 -5.90
N LEU A 136 -1.70 -15.52 -6.36
CA LEU A 136 -2.79 -14.76 -5.74
C LEU A 136 -3.77 -15.75 -5.14
N ILE A 137 -4.14 -15.54 -3.88
CA ILE A 137 -5.18 -16.31 -3.21
C ILE A 137 -6.38 -15.41 -2.95
N ASN A 138 -7.59 -15.89 -3.21
CA ASN A 138 -8.84 -15.20 -2.87
C ASN A 138 -9.90 -16.21 -2.43
N PRO A 139 -10.79 -15.85 -1.50
CA PRO A 139 -11.90 -16.72 -1.12
C PRO A 139 -12.89 -16.88 -2.28
N LEU A 140 -13.45 -18.09 -2.46
CA LEU A 140 -14.45 -18.35 -3.51
C LEU A 140 -15.84 -17.75 -3.20
N LYS A 141 -16.07 -17.37 -1.95
CA LYS A 141 -17.29 -16.70 -1.48
C LYS A 141 -16.89 -15.45 -0.71
N GLU A 142 -17.79 -14.47 -0.66
CA GLU A 142 -17.59 -13.20 0.06
C GLU A 142 -17.57 -13.35 1.60
N THR A 143 -17.83 -14.56 2.12
CA THR A 143 -17.76 -14.90 3.55
C THR A 143 -16.52 -15.73 3.85
N ASP A 144 -16.20 -15.96 5.13
CA ASP A 144 -15.12 -16.86 5.57
C ASP A 144 -15.38 -18.29 5.04
N SER A 145 -14.94 -18.52 3.81
CA SER A 145 -15.09 -19.74 3.04
C SER A 145 -13.88 -20.61 3.32
N GLU A 146 -14.10 -21.91 3.53
CA GLU A 146 -12.99 -22.85 3.63
C GLU A 146 -12.23 -22.93 2.29
N GLU A 147 -12.94 -22.81 1.18
CA GLU A 147 -12.38 -22.93 -0.17
C GLU A 147 -11.93 -21.58 -0.73
N HIS A 148 -10.72 -21.60 -1.31
CA HIS A 148 -10.06 -20.45 -1.91
C HIS A 148 -9.57 -20.79 -3.32
N ALA A 149 -9.64 -19.82 -4.22
CA ALA A 149 -9.01 -19.90 -5.52
C ALA A 149 -7.55 -19.43 -5.41
N LEU A 150 -6.64 -20.25 -5.93
CA LEU A 150 -5.22 -19.96 -6.04
C LEU A 150 -4.84 -19.80 -7.52
N TYR A 151 -4.41 -18.60 -7.87
CA TYR A 151 -4.02 -18.23 -9.22
C TYR A 151 -2.50 -18.14 -9.29
N ALA A 152 -1.88 -18.81 -10.27
CA ALA A 152 -0.50 -18.52 -10.63
C ALA A 152 -0.44 -17.15 -11.34
N TYR A 153 0.37 -16.24 -10.82
CA TYR A 153 0.56 -14.92 -11.40
C TYR A 153 1.81 -14.93 -12.29
N ASP A 154 1.62 -14.88 -13.61
CA ASP A 154 2.70 -14.66 -14.58
C ASP A 154 2.67 -13.19 -15.06
N PRO A 155 3.69 -12.37 -14.72
CA PRO A 155 3.80 -11.00 -15.20
C PRO A 155 3.79 -10.87 -16.74
N LYS A 156 4.16 -11.93 -17.46
CA LYS A 156 4.27 -11.92 -18.93
C LYS A 156 2.92 -12.00 -19.64
N GLU A 157 1.90 -12.62 -19.03
CA GLU A 157 0.56 -12.67 -19.62
C GLU A 157 -0.14 -11.30 -19.58
N ASP A 158 0.19 -10.48 -18.57
CA ASP A 158 -0.35 -9.12 -18.41
C ASP A 158 0.50 -8.03 -19.11
N ALA A 159 1.66 -8.42 -19.65
CA ALA A 159 2.57 -7.52 -20.40
C ALA A 159 1.96 -6.94 -21.70
N SER A 160 0.77 -7.39 -22.10
CA SER A 160 -0.05 -6.77 -23.15
C SER A 160 -0.49 -5.34 -22.79
N ARG A 161 -0.48 -4.97 -21.49
CA ARG A 161 -0.74 -3.61 -21.00
C ARG A 161 0.57 -2.88 -20.75
N THR A 162 1.18 -2.37 -21.80
CA THR A 162 2.39 -1.55 -21.68
C THR A 162 2.07 -0.22 -21.00
N CYS A 163 2.72 0.04 -19.86
CA CYS A 163 2.78 1.39 -19.31
C CYS A 163 3.62 2.24 -20.27
N GLY A 164 3.00 3.21 -20.94
CA GLY A 164 3.59 4.05 -21.99
C GLY A 164 4.65 5.04 -21.51
N VAL A 165 5.44 4.68 -20.51
CA VAL A 165 6.58 5.46 -20.05
C VAL A 165 7.71 5.25 -21.07
N THR A 166 7.89 6.23 -21.94
CA THR A 166 9.10 6.31 -22.76
C THR A 166 10.25 6.78 -21.86
N ALA A 167 11.47 6.29 -22.09
CA ALA A 167 12.67 6.66 -21.30
C ALA A 167 12.94 8.19 -21.28
N THR A 168 12.28 8.94 -22.15
CA THR A 168 12.31 10.40 -22.26
C THR A 168 11.33 11.14 -21.35
N SER A 169 10.43 10.45 -20.64
CA SER A 169 9.46 11.06 -19.71
C SER A 169 10.13 11.61 -18.45
N THR A 170 11.36 11.19 -18.19
CA THR A 170 12.26 11.86 -17.26
C THR A 170 12.94 12.96 -18.06
N THR A 171 12.32 14.13 -18.15
CA THR A 171 13.13 15.32 -18.33
C THR A 171 14.09 15.31 -17.16
N GLU A 172 15.37 15.10 -17.46
CA GLU A 172 16.47 15.44 -16.57
C GLU A 172 16.41 16.96 -16.38
N ASP A 173 15.40 17.46 -15.67
CA ASP A 173 15.65 18.62 -14.85
C ASP A 173 16.74 18.12 -13.91
N GLU A 174 17.97 18.55 -14.21
CA GLU A 174 19.04 18.59 -13.24
C GLU A 174 18.48 19.33 -12.03
N LEU A 175 17.81 18.59 -11.15
CA LEU A 175 17.79 18.90 -9.75
C LEU A 175 19.27 18.91 -9.40
N THR A 176 19.88 20.09 -9.48
CA THR A 176 21.17 20.37 -8.90
C THR A 176 21.00 20.00 -7.45
N MET A 177 21.32 18.75 -7.14
CA MET A 177 21.45 18.27 -5.78
C MET A 177 22.56 19.15 -5.24
N THR A 178 22.17 20.23 -4.57
CA THR A 178 23.08 20.99 -3.74
C THR A 178 23.69 19.96 -2.83
N SER A 179 24.95 19.60 -3.10
CA SER A 179 25.72 18.70 -2.28
C SER A 179 25.93 19.42 -0.96
N TYR A 180 24.94 19.34 -0.09
CA TYR A 180 25.18 19.58 1.32
C TYR A 180 26.28 18.59 1.68
N SER A 181 27.36 19.11 2.25
CA SER A 181 28.49 18.32 2.70
C SER A 181 28.03 17.52 3.93
N ILE A 182 27.18 16.52 3.70
CA ILE A 182 26.66 15.63 4.74
C ILE A 182 27.84 14.77 5.17
N ASN A 183 28.08 14.75 6.48
CA ASN A 183 29.14 13.95 7.06
C ASN A 183 28.96 12.48 6.61
N PRO A 184 30.03 11.76 6.18
CA PRO A 184 29.94 10.35 5.80
C PRO A 184 29.22 9.47 6.83
N THR A 185 29.38 9.74 8.12
CA THR A 185 28.67 9.03 9.20
C THR A 185 27.17 9.29 9.18
N GLU A 186 26.77 10.56 9.07
CA GLU A 186 25.37 10.99 8.99
C GLU A 186 24.69 10.44 7.73
N LYS A 187 25.40 10.40 6.60
CA LYS A 187 24.93 9.75 5.36
C LYS A 187 24.64 8.26 5.58
N GLN A 188 25.48 7.57 6.34
CA GLN A 188 25.35 6.14 6.60
C GLN A 188 24.21 5.84 7.59
N GLU A 189 24.03 6.70 8.59
CA GLU A 189 22.87 6.68 9.50
C GLU A 189 21.55 6.93 8.76
N ILE A 190 21.55 7.88 7.82
CA ILE A 190 20.37 8.15 6.98
C ILE A 190 20.05 6.94 6.10
N LEU A 191 21.03 6.27 5.50
CA LEU A 191 20.79 5.10 4.65
C LEU A 191 20.31 3.87 5.44
N ASN A 192 20.75 3.72 6.70
CA ASN A 192 20.44 2.55 7.51
C ASN A 192 19.16 2.69 8.34
N SER A 193 18.61 3.91 8.46
CA SER A 193 17.40 4.15 9.24
C SER A 193 16.13 3.96 8.42
N THR A 194 15.13 3.34 9.04
CA THR A 194 13.79 3.19 8.47
C THR A 194 13.17 4.56 8.21
N LYS A 195 12.66 4.77 6.99
CA LYS A 195 11.91 5.98 6.60
C LYS A 195 10.43 5.70 6.67
N TYR A 196 9.68 6.66 7.18
CA TYR A 196 8.23 6.58 7.29
C TYR A 196 7.59 7.53 6.30
N VAL A 197 6.71 7.01 5.45
CA VAL A 197 5.90 7.78 4.51
C VAL A 197 4.47 7.77 5.00
N GLN A 198 3.94 8.95 5.32
CA GLN A 198 2.51 9.11 5.58
C GLN A 198 1.78 9.21 4.24
N LEU A 199 0.88 8.28 3.97
CA LEU A 199 0.14 8.18 2.71
C LEU A 199 -1.32 8.60 2.94
N TYR A 200 -1.79 9.55 2.14
CA TYR A 200 -3.21 9.89 2.02
C TYR A 200 -3.72 9.42 0.66
N VAL A 201 -4.80 8.65 0.65
CA VAL A 201 -5.33 8.02 -0.58
C VAL A 201 -6.64 8.69 -0.97
N VAL A 202 -6.74 9.15 -2.22
CA VAL A 202 -7.99 9.64 -2.79
C VAL A 202 -8.46 8.66 -3.84
N ALA A 203 -9.71 8.22 -3.73
CA ALA A 203 -10.37 7.37 -4.71
C ALA A 203 -11.45 8.16 -5.45
N ASP A 204 -11.30 8.25 -6.77
CA ASP A 204 -12.25 8.90 -7.65
C ASP A 204 -13.58 8.12 -7.71
N ASN A 205 -14.60 8.72 -8.32
CA ASN A 205 -15.92 8.12 -8.41
C ASN A 205 -15.93 6.86 -9.28
N SER A 206 -15.02 6.79 -10.27
CA SER A 206 -14.87 5.60 -11.10
C SER A 206 -14.41 4.40 -10.29
N MET A 207 -13.45 4.60 -9.36
CA MET A 207 -13.02 3.58 -8.41
C MET A 207 -14.13 3.19 -7.45
N PHE A 208 -14.90 4.15 -6.91
CA PHE A 208 -16.05 3.83 -6.06
C PHE A 208 -17.07 2.93 -6.78
N LYS A 209 -17.44 3.27 -8.02
CA LYS A 209 -18.34 2.46 -8.86
C LYS A 209 -17.76 1.08 -9.18
N LYS A 210 -16.45 0.99 -9.45
CA LYS A 210 -15.75 -0.29 -9.72
C LYS A 210 -15.89 -1.27 -8.56
N TYR A 211 -15.87 -0.78 -7.33
CA TYR A 211 -16.00 -1.60 -6.12
C TYR A 211 -17.44 -1.61 -5.57
N ASN A 212 -18.39 -1.87 -6.48
CA ASN A 212 -19.82 -2.04 -6.20
C ASN A 212 -20.46 -0.86 -5.44
N SER A 213 -19.94 0.35 -5.61
CA SER A 213 -20.40 1.54 -4.88
C SER A 213 -20.44 1.32 -3.36
N SER A 214 -19.47 0.57 -2.83
CA SER A 214 -19.36 0.25 -1.41
C SER A 214 -18.08 0.82 -0.83
N VAL A 215 -18.23 1.75 0.12
CA VAL A 215 -17.12 2.34 0.88
C VAL A 215 -16.31 1.26 1.59
N GLU A 216 -16.99 0.30 2.22
CA GLU A 216 -16.33 -0.77 2.99
C GLU A 216 -15.48 -1.69 2.09
N ILE A 217 -16.00 -2.08 0.92
CA ILE A 217 -15.24 -2.92 -0.04
C ILE A 217 -14.02 -2.15 -0.57
N LEU A 218 -14.20 -0.88 -0.96
CA LEU A 218 -13.11 -0.05 -1.46
C LEU A 218 -12.05 0.22 -0.39
N LYS A 219 -12.47 0.50 0.85
CA LYS A 219 -11.59 0.72 2.00
C LYS A 219 -10.78 -0.53 2.33
N LYS A 220 -11.42 -1.70 2.41
CA LYS A 220 -10.74 -3.00 2.56
C LYS A 220 -9.68 -3.17 1.47
N ARG A 221 -10.04 -2.85 0.22
CA ARG A 221 -9.11 -2.94 -0.91
C ARG A 221 -7.92 -1.99 -0.77
N ILE A 222 -8.13 -0.74 -0.34
CA ILE A 222 -7.04 0.22 -0.08
C ILE A 222 -6.08 -0.33 0.97
N TYR A 223 -6.60 -0.90 2.06
CA TYR A 223 -5.76 -1.44 3.12
C TYR A 223 -4.91 -2.63 2.65
N GLU A 224 -5.49 -3.54 1.87
CA GLU A 224 -4.79 -4.66 1.25
C GLU A 224 -3.67 -4.18 0.32
N MET A 225 -3.95 -3.16 -0.50
CA MET A 225 -2.97 -2.54 -1.40
C MET A 225 -1.77 -1.96 -0.64
N ILE A 226 -2.01 -1.29 0.49
CA ILE A 226 -0.94 -0.69 1.29
C ILE A 226 -0.17 -1.75 2.07
N ASN A 227 -0.84 -2.81 2.54
CA ASN A 227 -0.17 -3.96 3.15
C ASN A 227 0.81 -4.60 2.15
N TYR A 228 0.38 -4.79 0.91
CA TYR A 228 1.24 -5.30 -0.16
C TYR A 228 2.37 -4.32 -0.52
N ALA A 229 2.08 -3.03 -0.63
CA ALA A 229 3.10 -2.02 -0.91
C ALA A 229 4.21 -2.01 0.16
N ASN A 230 3.86 -2.14 1.44
CA ASN A 230 4.82 -2.25 2.53
C ASN A 230 5.74 -3.47 2.41
N MET A 231 5.22 -4.59 1.93
CA MET A 231 6.03 -5.78 1.68
C MET A 231 7.12 -5.49 0.64
N ALA A 232 6.80 -4.75 -0.42
CA ALA A 232 7.77 -4.35 -1.44
C ALA A 232 8.80 -3.32 -0.92
N TYR A 233 8.33 -2.29 -0.20
CA TYR A 233 9.17 -1.22 0.35
C TYR A 233 10.09 -1.65 1.50
N LYS A 234 9.83 -2.82 2.09
CA LYS A 234 10.66 -3.39 3.16
C LYS A 234 12.13 -3.52 2.76
N THR A 235 12.41 -3.81 1.48
CA THR A 235 13.79 -3.92 0.94
C THR A 235 14.53 -2.58 0.90
N LEU A 236 13.79 -1.46 0.91
CA LEU A 236 14.32 -0.10 0.86
C LEU A 236 14.38 0.56 2.25
N ASN A 237 14.08 -0.19 3.33
CA ASN A 237 13.87 0.34 4.68
C ASN A 237 12.85 1.49 4.69
N VAL A 238 11.80 1.39 3.87
CA VAL A 238 10.70 2.36 3.84
C VAL A 238 9.44 1.67 4.36
N PHE A 239 8.74 2.36 5.26
CA PHE A 239 7.44 1.95 5.78
C PHE A 239 6.39 2.99 5.43
N VAL A 240 5.30 2.56 4.83
CA VAL A 240 4.17 3.38 4.41
C VAL A 240 3.04 3.24 5.44
N ALA A 241 2.73 4.33 6.13
CA ALA A 241 1.61 4.39 7.06
C ALA A 241 0.44 5.15 6.42
N LEU A 242 -0.73 4.54 6.36
CA LEU A 242 -1.95 5.17 5.87
C LEU A 242 -2.43 6.20 6.89
N CYS A 243 -2.42 7.48 6.53
CA CYS A 243 -2.89 8.58 7.38
C CYS A 243 -4.29 9.06 7.04
N GLY A 244 -4.83 8.73 5.87
CA GLY A 244 -6.23 8.99 5.59
C GLY A 244 -6.70 8.53 4.23
N ILE A 245 -8.01 8.43 4.09
CA ILE A 245 -8.68 8.18 2.80
C ILE A 245 -9.75 9.22 2.52
N GLU A 246 -9.94 9.51 1.25
CA GLU A 246 -11.07 10.27 0.74
C GLU A 246 -11.69 9.54 -0.45
N ILE A 247 -13.01 9.31 -0.41
CA ILE A 247 -13.72 8.58 -1.46
C ILE A 247 -14.78 9.51 -2.06
N TRP A 248 -14.75 9.68 -3.38
CA TRP A 248 -15.67 10.55 -4.09
C TRP A 248 -16.95 9.81 -4.48
N GLU A 249 -17.86 9.63 -3.52
CA GLU A 249 -19.09 8.84 -3.68
C GLU A 249 -20.11 9.48 -4.64
N ASN A 250 -20.25 10.81 -4.58
CA ASN A 250 -21.31 11.55 -5.29
C ASN A 250 -20.88 12.07 -6.68
N GLY A 251 -19.64 11.81 -7.09
CA GLY A 251 -19.04 12.35 -8.30
C GLY A 251 -17.66 12.92 -8.03
N ASP A 252 -16.88 13.08 -9.10
CA ASP A 252 -15.51 13.58 -9.00
C ASP A 252 -15.48 15.06 -8.61
N GLN A 253 -14.48 15.44 -7.80
CA GLN A 253 -14.34 16.82 -7.33
C GLN A 253 -13.81 17.76 -8.42
N PHE A 254 -13.23 17.19 -9.47
CA PHE A 254 -12.89 17.86 -10.71
C PHE A 254 -13.08 16.89 -11.88
N THR A 255 -13.15 17.41 -13.10
CA THR A 255 -13.29 16.56 -14.30
C THR A 255 -12.01 15.76 -14.52
N ILE A 256 -12.06 14.43 -14.45
CA ILE A 256 -10.91 13.56 -14.69
C ILE A 256 -10.56 13.56 -16.19
N PRO A 257 -9.41 14.13 -16.60
CA PRO A 257 -9.00 14.14 -18.00
C PRO A 257 -8.33 12.81 -18.37
N THR A 258 -8.29 12.50 -19.68
CA THR A 258 -7.57 11.31 -20.18
C THR A 258 -6.05 11.42 -20.07
N SER A 259 -5.52 12.65 -20.04
CA SER A 259 -4.09 12.93 -19.89
C SER A 259 -3.66 12.82 -18.43
N VAL A 260 -2.70 11.94 -18.14
CA VAL A 260 -2.17 11.73 -16.78
C VAL A 260 -1.54 13.01 -16.22
N ASN A 261 -0.79 13.75 -17.03
CA ASN A 261 -0.14 15.00 -16.60
C ASN A 261 -1.19 16.05 -16.22
N THR A 262 -2.21 16.23 -17.07
CA THR A 262 -3.30 17.16 -16.80
C THR A 262 -4.12 16.74 -15.58
N CYS A 263 -4.31 15.43 -15.37
CA CYS A 263 -4.98 14.90 -14.19
C CYS A 263 -4.19 15.24 -12.92
N LEU A 264 -2.86 15.08 -12.95
CA LEU A 264 -1.99 15.42 -11.83
C LEU A 264 -2.01 16.92 -11.50
N ASP A 265 -2.03 17.78 -12.53
CA ASP A 265 -2.10 19.23 -12.35
C ASP A 265 -3.41 19.64 -11.65
N LEU A 266 -4.56 19.15 -12.16
CA LEU A 266 -5.87 19.40 -11.58
C LEU A 266 -6.01 18.83 -10.17
N PHE A 267 -5.47 17.64 -9.92
CA PHE A 267 -5.42 17.04 -8.58
C PHE A 267 -4.63 17.91 -7.61
N THR A 268 -3.50 18.45 -8.05
CA THR A 268 -2.64 19.32 -7.23
C THR A 268 -3.32 20.65 -6.93
N GLU A 269 -4.04 21.23 -7.90
CA GLU A 269 -4.84 22.43 -7.71
C GLU A 269 -5.97 22.20 -6.70
N TRP A 270 -6.78 21.16 -6.93
CA TRP A 270 -7.86 20.76 -6.01
C TRP A 270 -7.36 20.54 -4.58
N ARG A 271 -6.23 19.85 -4.41
CA ARG A 271 -5.64 19.62 -3.10
C ARG A 271 -5.25 20.92 -2.40
N ARG A 272 -4.66 21.87 -3.14
CA ARG A 272 -4.20 23.16 -2.57
C ARG A 272 -5.38 23.99 -2.07
N ASP A 273 -6.49 23.99 -2.80
CA ASP A 273 -7.69 24.74 -2.43
C ASP A 273 -8.38 24.17 -1.17
N LYS A 274 -8.15 22.88 -0.88
CA LYS A 274 -8.64 22.20 0.32
C LYS A 274 -7.76 22.38 1.57
N ASP A 275 -6.52 22.83 1.44
CA ASP A 275 -5.59 22.95 2.57
C ASP A 275 -6.06 24.06 3.54
N ASP A 276 -6.98 23.73 4.45
CA ASP A 276 -7.13 24.43 5.73
C ASP A 276 -5.80 24.29 6.48
N PRO A 277 -5.15 25.39 6.91
CA PRO A 277 -3.85 25.36 7.58
C PRO A 277 -3.79 24.51 8.86
N ASN A 278 -4.92 23.99 9.35
CA ASN A 278 -5.00 23.15 10.54
C ASN A 278 -5.27 21.65 10.30
N GLN A 279 -5.45 21.15 9.05
CA GLN A 279 -6.04 19.81 8.88
C GLN A 279 -5.27 18.71 8.15
N ILE A 280 -4.08 18.88 7.55
CA ILE A 280 -3.18 17.74 7.27
C ILE A 280 -1.73 18.21 7.05
N ILE A 281 -0.80 17.37 7.49
CA ILE A 281 0.64 17.53 7.41
C ILE A 281 1.07 17.57 5.94
N GLY A 282 1.14 18.78 5.39
CA GLY A 282 1.94 19.04 4.20
C GLY A 282 3.41 18.73 4.50
N PHE A 283 4.10 18.11 3.54
CA PHE A 283 5.55 18.20 3.49
C PHE A 283 5.93 19.68 3.36
N LYS A 284 6.16 20.36 4.48
CA LYS A 284 6.96 21.58 4.51
C LYS A 284 8.41 21.19 4.22
N GLY A 285 8.69 20.94 2.95
CA GLY A 285 10.03 20.99 2.38
C GLY A 285 10.48 22.45 2.34
N GLY A 286 10.70 23.04 3.51
CA GLY A 286 11.26 24.36 3.69
C GLY A 286 12.41 24.23 4.66
N LEU A 287 13.62 24.07 4.13
CA LEU A 287 14.84 24.40 4.87
C LEU A 287 14.77 25.90 5.16
N GLU A 288 14.13 26.30 6.26
CA GLU A 288 14.44 27.58 6.86
C GLU A 288 15.85 27.47 7.48
N PRO A 289 16.81 28.29 7.05
CA PRO A 289 18.13 28.30 7.65
C PRO A 289 17.98 28.88 9.07
N LYS A 290 18.03 28.01 10.08
CA LYS A 290 18.32 28.46 11.45
C LYS A 290 19.69 29.13 11.41
N LYS A 291 19.69 30.47 11.46
CA LYS A 291 20.89 31.26 11.73
C LYS A 291 21.47 30.78 13.06
N SER A 292 22.57 30.03 12.98
CA SER A 292 23.46 29.82 14.10
C SER A 292 23.98 31.19 14.54
N LYS A 293 23.51 31.67 15.69
CA LYS A 293 24.28 32.65 16.47
C LYS A 293 25.31 31.84 17.25
N THR A 294 26.55 31.89 16.79
CA THR A 294 27.72 31.57 17.60
C THR A 294 28.53 32.85 17.76
N LEU A 295 28.75 33.24 19.01
CA LEU A 295 29.80 34.10 19.56
C LEU A 295 29.53 34.03 21.09
N LEU A 296 30.28 33.27 21.91
CA LEU A 296 31.64 33.60 22.43
C LEU A 296 31.66 35.07 22.86
N ASP A 297 31.71 35.44 24.15
CA ASP A 297 32.46 34.87 25.29
C ASP A 297 31.61 34.69 26.57
#